data_AF-A0A6A4DZV3-F1
#
_entry.id   AF-A0A6A4DZV3-F1
#
_cell.length_a   1.000
_cell.length_b   1.000
_cell.length_c   1.000
_cell.angle_alpha   90.00
_cell.angle_beta   90.00
_cell.angle_gamma   90.00
#
_symmetry.space_group_name_H-M   'P 1'
#
loop_
_entity.id
_entity.type
_entity.pdbx_description
1 polymer ?
#
loop_
_entity_poly.entity_id
_entity_poly.type
_entity_poly.pdbx_seq_one_letter_code
_entity_poly.pdbx_strand_id
1 'polypeptide(L)'
;MEVKICWRNAGDLHLETTRPAPKEVQDLLLQHELPFVVFYTGLFAEFLPHFLGYHYDEGYMTVVGKGETAFSITSRMGVGRFVAHVLSTAPKSALEGAKLAFEAERLSPLQIRDLRSNS
;
A
#
# COMPACT_ATOMS: atom_id res chain seq x y z
N MET A 1 -6.98 8.38 24.07
CA MET A 1 -5.54 8.50 23.79
C MET A 1 -5.37 8.47 22.28
N GLU A 2 -4.88 9.56 21.70
CA GLU A 2 -4.73 9.73 20.26
C GLU A 2 -3.30 9.31 19.89
N VAL A 3 -3.14 8.09 19.37
CA VAL A 3 -1.86 7.69 18.75
C VAL A 3 -1.86 8.28 17.34
N LYS A 4 -1.27 9.48 17.23
CA LYS A 4 -0.89 10.06 15.94
C LYS A 4 0.17 9.15 15.31
N ILE A 5 -0.22 8.27 14.41
CA ILE A 5 0.71 7.76 13.40
C ILE A 5 0.92 8.89 12.41
N CYS A 6 1.88 9.75 12.76
CA CYS A 6 2.37 10.79 11.88
C CYS A 6 3.16 10.10 10.77
N TRP A 7 2.62 10.10 9.54
CA TRP A 7 3.36 9.71 8.33
C TRP A 7 4.57 10.63 8.04
N ARG A 8 4.84 11.61 8.90
CA ARG A 8 6.07 12.40 8.93
C ARG A 8 6.75 12.19 10.27
N ASN A 9 7.73 11.30 10.29
CA ASN A 9 9.01 11.47 10.99
C ASN A 9 9.97 10.39 10.50
N ALA A 10 10.31 10.47 9.21
CA ALA A 10 11.55 9.92 8.68
C ALA A 10 12.72 10.83 9.11
N GLY A 11 12.84 11.08 10.42
CA GLY A 11 13.77 12.05 11.00
C GLY A 11 14.75 11.47 12.01
N ASP A 12 14.49 10.28 12.57
CA ASP A 12 15.32 9.70 13.64
C ASP A 12 15.72 8.25 13.35
N LEU A 13 16.19 7.99 12.13
CA LEU A 13 17.10 6.88 11.89
C LEU A 13 18.36 7.45 11.26
N HIS A 14 19.41 7.54 12.07
CA HIS A 14 20.77 7.88 11.66
C HIS A 14 21.33 6.72 10.80
N LEU A 15 20.82 6.60 9.57
CA LEU A 15 21.31 5.74 8.49
C LEU A 15 21.01 6.49 7.20
N GLU A 16 22.06 7.05 6.59
CA GLU A 16 22.03 7.71 5.29
C GLU A 16 21.54 6.76 4.18
N THR A 17 20.23 6.72 3.98
CA THR A 17 19.62 6.41 2.68
C THR A 17 18.40 7.30 2.51
N THR A 18 18.58 8.52 2.00
CA THR A 18 17.48 9.36 1.52
C THR A 18 16.86 8.68 0.30
N ARG A 19 15.94 7.73 0.53
CA ARG A 19 15.15 7.17 -0.56
C ARG A 19 14.33 8.32 -1.15
N PRO A 20 14.44 8.60 -2.46
CA PRO A 20 13.69 9.69 -3.07
C PRO A 20 12.20 9.43 -2.92
N ALA A 21 11.43 10.50 -2.71
CA ALA A 21 9.98 10.38 -2.64
C ALA A 21 9.44 9.87 -4.00
N PRO A 22 8.32 9.12 -4.03
CA PRO A 22 7.77 8.62 -5.29
C PRO A 22 7.46 9.71 -6.33
N LYS A 23 7.23 10.95 -5.90
CA LYS A 23 7.04 12.10 -6.78
C LYS A 23 8.35 12.56 -7.42
N GLU A 24 9.43 12.62 -6.64
CA GLU A 24 10.75 13.02 -7.14
C GLU A 24 11.25 12.06 -8.22
N VAL A 25 11.01 10.75 -8.03
CA VAL A 25 11.33 9.74 -9.06
C VAL A 25 10.53 9.97 -10.35
N GLN A 26 9.24 10.30 -10.24
CA GLN A 26 8.42 10.62 -11.43
C GLN A 26 8.91 11.88 -12.15
N ASP A 27 9.26 12.92 -11.39
CA ASP A 27 9.74 14.18 -11.94
C ASP A 27 11.07 13.97 -12.71
N LEU A 28 11.97 13.11 -12.18
CA LEU A 28 13.21 12.72 -12.87
C LEU A 28 12.95 11.92 -14.15
N LEU A 29 11.99 10.99 -14.15
CA LEU A 29 11.62 10.22 -15.34
C LEU A 29 11.07 11.13 -16.45
N LEU A 30 10.27 12.12 -16.07
CA LEU A 30 9.75 13.13 -16.99
C LEU A 30 10.87 14.01 -17.56
N GLN A 31 11.81 14.45 -16.73
CA GLN A 31 12.96 15.27 -17.16
C GLN A 31 13.82 14.58 -18.22
N HIS A 32 13.94 13.25 -18.15
CA HIS A 32 14.72 12.45 -19.09
C HIS A 32 13.88 11.87 -20.24
N GLU A 33 12.62 12.26 -20.37
CA GLU A 33 11.70 11.78 -21.43
C GLU A 33 11.59 10.25 -21.46
N LEU A 34 11.75 9.60 -20.31
CA LEU A 34 11.68 8.15 -20.20
C LEU A 34 10.21 7.71 -20.08
N PRO A 35 9.77 6.72 -20.87
CA PRO A 35 8.42 6.19 -20.74
C PRO A 35 8.28 5.44 -19.41
N PHE A 36 7.24 5.76 -18.65
CA PHE A 36 6.94 5.09 -17.39
C PHE A 36 5.44 4.85 -17.21
N VAL A 37 5.11 3.92 -16.33
CA VAL A 37 3.76 3.64 -15.83
C VAL A 37 3.83 3.60 -14.30
N VAL A 38 2.82 4.16 -13.63
CA VAL A 38 2.76 4.18 -12.16
C VAL A 38 1.71 3.19 -11.68
N PHE A 39 2.11 2.28 -10.81
CA PHE A 39 1.21 1.33 -10.14
C PHE A 39 0.92 1.81 -8.72
N TYR A 40 -0.35 2.13 -8.43
CA TYR A 40 -0.82 2.42 -7.09
C TYR A 40 -1.38 1.14 -6.46
N THR A 41 -0.84 0.75 -5.32
CA THR A 41 -1.25 -0.47 -4.61
C THR A 41 -1.92 -0.12 -3.29
N GLY A 42 -2.86 -0.96 -2.88
CA GLY A 42 -3.34 -0.98 -1.49
C GLY A 42 -2.25 -1.38 -0.48
N LEU A 43 -2.63 -1.37 0.79
CA LEU A 43 -1.78 -1.89 1.87
C LEU A 43 -1.57 -3.39 1.67
N PHE A 44 -0.33 -3.85 1.78
CA PHE A 44 -0.06 -5.27 1.69
C PHE A 44 -0.63 -6.01 2.90
N ALA A 45 -1.43 -7.04 2.63
CA ALA A 45 -2.08 -7.87 3.63
C ALA A 45 -1.07 -8.44 4.63
N GLU A 46 0.13 -8.78 4.15
CA GLU A 46 1.25 -9.26 4.95
C GLU A 46 1.75 -8.26 5.99
N PHE A 47 1.46 -6.96 5.83
CA PHE A 47 1.81 -5.91 6.77
C PHE A 47 0.66 -5.46 7.68
N LEU A 48 -0.56 -5.98 7.49
CA LEU A 48 -1.69 -5.70 8.39
C LEU A 48 -1.36 -5.96 9.86
N PRO A 49 -0.64 -7.04 10.24
CA PRO A 49 -0.21 -7.28 11.62
C PRO A 49 0.52 -6.10 12.25
N HIS A 50 1.38 -5.45 11.47
CA HIS A 50 2.22 -4.34 11.91
C HIS A 50 1.42 -3.04 12.07
N PHE A 51 0.44 -2.79 11.20
CA PHE A 51 -0.35 -1.55 11.22
C PHE A 51 -1.54 -1.58 12.16
N LEU A 52 -2.15 -2.75 12.34
CA LEU A 52 -3.33 -2.93 13.20
C LEU A 52 -2.98 -3.50 14.57
N GLY A 53 -1.69 -3.73 14.88
CA GLY A 53 -1.24 -4.22 16.18
C GLY A 53 -2.04 -5.43 16.64
N TYR A 54 -2.00 -6.52 15.88
CA TYR A 54 -2.76 -7.73 16.23
C TYR A 54 -2.14 -8.41 17.45
N HIS A 55 -2.96 -8.60 18.48
CA HIS A 55 -2.65 -9.41 19.65
C HIS A 55 -3.37 -10.74 19.49
N TYR A 56 -2.70 -11.69 18.82
CA TYR A 56 -3.31 -12.96 18.45
C TYR A 56 -3.78 -13.76 19.67
N ASP A 57 -2.94 -13.81 20.71
CA ASP A 57 -3.19 -14.53 21.96
C ASP A 57 -4.36 -13.95 22.75
N GLU A 58 -4.49 -12.62 22.74
CA GLU A 58 -5.50 -11.88 23.52
C GLU A 58 -6.77 -11.60 22.72
N GLY A 59 -6.77 -11.91 21.42
CA GLY A 59 -7.94 -11.83 20.56
C GLY A 59 -8.34 -10.42 20.10
N TYR A 60 -7.49 -9.41 20.25
CA TYR A 60 -7.82 -8.03 19.87
C TYR A 60 -6.84 -7.43 18.84
N MET A 61 -7.23 -6.29 18.25
CA MET A 61 -6.37 -5.49 17.37
C MET A 61 -6.45 -4.02 17.80
N THR A 62 -5.37 -3.28 17.60
CA THR A 62 -5.32 -1.84 17.85
C THR A 62 -5.80 -1.08 16.62
N VAL A 63 -6.87 -0.30 16.77
CA VAL A 63 -7.43 0.50 15.68
C VAL A 63 -7.35 1.98 16.03
N VAL A 64 -6.90 2.79 15.07
CA VAL A 64 -6.95 4.24 15.18
C VAL A 64 -8.36 4.72 14.81
N GLY A 65 -9.00 5.48 15.70
CA GLY A 65 -10.36 5.98 15.49
C GLY A 65 -11.44 4.92 15.68
N LYS A 66 -12.54 5.00 14.91
CA LYS A 66 -13.71 4.11 15.06
C LYS A 66 -13.56 2.74 14.36
N GLY A 67 -12.57 2.58 13.49
CA GLY A 67 -12.38 1.35 12.72
C GLY A 67 -13.41 1.08 11.62
N GLU A 68 -14.19 2.09 11.26
CA GLU A 68 -15.22 2.00 10.20
C GLU A 68 -14.66 2.36 8.82
N THR A 69 -13.51 3.03 8.76
CA THR A 69 -12.90 3.47 7.50
C THR A 69 -12.25 2.31 6.77
N ALA A 70 -12.82 1.94 5.63
CA ALA A 70 -12.26 0.93 4.76
C ALA A 70 -11.04 1.45 3.98
N PHE A 71 -10.05 0.59 3.80
CA PHE A 71 -8.84 0.88 3.03
C PHE A 71 -8.56 -0.24 2.03
N SER A 72 -7.81 0.11 0.99
CA SER A 72 -7.42 -0.82 -0.07
C SER A 72 -6.41 -1.82 0.47
N ILE A 73 -6.64 -3.11 0.23
CA ILE A 73 -5.79 -4.22 0.63
C ILE A 73 -5.42 -5.03 -0.62
N THR A 74 -4.17 -5.45 -0.68
CA THR A 74 -3.70 -6.35 -1.73
C THR A 74 -2.62 -7.28 -1.19
N SER A 75 -2.25 -8.33 -1.92
CA SER A 75 -1.07 -9.14 -1.59
C SER A 75 0.09 -8.76 -2.50
N ARG A 76 1.33 -8.91 -2.02
CA ARG A 76 2.51 -8.68 -2.88
C ARG A 76 2.52 -9.58 -4.11
N MET A 77 2.08 -10.84 -3.92
CA MET A 77 1.87 -11.81 -5.00
C MET A 77 0.84 -11.33 -6.02
N GLY A 78 -0.29 -10.78 -5.57
CA GLY A 78 -1.35 -10.24 -6.43
C GLY A 78 -0.83 -9.08 -7.28
N VAL A 79 -0.13 -8.13 -6.65
CA VAL A 79 0.51 -7.01 -7.36
C VAL A 79 1.52 -7.50 -8.39
N GLY A 80 2.40 -8.43 -8.02
CA GLY A 80 3.40 -8.98 -8.95
C GLY A 80 2.77 -9.59 -10.19
N ARG A 81 1.69 -10.37 -10.02
CA ARG A 81 0.92 -10.95 -11.13
C ARG A 81 0.24 -9.89 -11.99
N PHE A 82 -0.36 -8.87 -11.37
CA PHE A 82 -1.00 -7.77 -12.08
C PHE A 82 0.01 -6.99 -12.92
N VAL A 83 1.15 -6.60 -12.33
CA VAL A 83 2.21 -5.89 -13.03
C VAL A 83 2.75 -6.72 -14.20
N ALA A 84 3.06 -8.00 -13.97
CA ALA A 84 3.53 -8.90 -15.03
C ALA A 84 2.51 -9.02 -16.18
N HIS A 85 1.23 -9.18 -15.85
CA HIS A 85 0.17 -9.24 -16.85
C HIS A 85 0.11 -7.97 -17.68
N VAL A 86 -0.04 -6.81 -17.03
CA VAL A 86 -0.16 -5.50 -17.70
C VAL A 86 1.03 -5.22 -18.61
N LEU A 87 2.26 -5.44 -18.14
CA LEU A 87 3.46 -5.20 -18.94
C LEU A 87 3.61 -6.17 -20.12
N SER A 88 3.04 -7.37 -20.02
CA SER A 88 3.12 -8.39 -21.08
C SER A 88 2.02 -8.30 -22.14
N THR A 89 0.88 -7.70 -21.82
CA THR A 89 -0.31 -7.71 -22.68
C THR A 89 -0.73 -6.34 -23.20
N ALA A 90 -0.42 -5.26 -22.48
CA ALA A 90 -0.81 -3.92 -22.91
C ALA A 90 0.19 -3.37 -23.95
N PRO A 91 -0.29 -2.67 -24.99
CA PRO A 91 0.60 -1.96 -25.90
C PRO A 91 1.29 -0.79 -25.18
N LYS A 92 2.53 -0.48 -25.59
CA LYS A 92 3.34 0.60 -24.99
C LYS A 92 2.58 1.94 -24.93
N SER A 93 1.84 2.28 -25.98
CA SER A 93 1.04 3.52 -26.05
C SER A 93 -0.07 3.61 -25.00
N ALA A 94 -0.54 2.48 -24.46
CA ALA A 94 -1.50 2.45 -23.36
C ALA A 94 -0.84 2.54 -21.97
N LEU A 95 0.49 2.37 -21.89
CA LEU A 95 1.26 2.36 -20.65
C LEU A 95 1.96 3.69 -20.37
N GLU A 96 2.40 4.40 -21.40
CA GLU A 96 3.16 5.64 -21.27
C GLU A 96 2.35 6.71 -20.51
N GLY A 97 2.85 7.11 -19.34
CA GLY A 97 2.23 8.09 -18.45
C GLY A 97 1.00 7.56 -17.69
N ALA A 98 0.63 6.29 -17.88
CA ALA A 98 -0.56 5.72 -17.25
C ALA A 98 -0.38 5.58 -15.73
N LYS A 99 -1.51 5.71 -15.02
CA LYS A 99 -1.61 5.55 -13.57
C LYS A 99 -2.64 4.45 -13.29
N LEU A 100 -2.16 3.30 -12.85
CA LEU A 100 -2.98 2.10 -12.68
C LEU A 100 -3.10 1.77 -11.20
N ALA A 101 -4.31 1.82 -10.67
CA ALA A 101 -4.59 1.39 -9.31
C ALA A 101 -4.97 -0.09 -9.29
N PHE A 102 -4.43 -0.84 -8.33
CA PHE A 102 -4.77 -2.23 -8.09
C PHE A 102 -5.20 -2.45 -6.64
N GLU A 103 -6.39 -3.00 -6.50
CA GLU A 103 -7.04 -3.34 -5.25
C GLU A 103 -7.57 -4.76 -5.34
N ALA A 104 -7.24 -5.61 -4.38
CA ALA A 104 -7.83 -6.94 -4.29
C ALA A 104 -9.09 -6.90 -3.41
N GLU A 105 -9.00 -6.22 -2.28
CA GLU A 105 -10.10 -6.07 -1.32
C GLU A 105 -10.12 -4.66 -0.73
N ARG A 106 -11.27 -4.28 -0.19
CA ARG A 106 -11.45 -3.04 0.56
C ARG A 106 -12.24 -3.31 1.82
N LEU A 107 -11.53 -3.29 2.94
CA LEU A 107 -12.09 -3.66 4.24
C LEU A 107 -11.73 -2.63 5.29
N SER A 108 -12.65 -2.42 6.23
CA SER A 108 -12.37 -1.69 7.47
C SER A 108 -11.81 -2.63 8.53
N PRO A 109 -11.11 -2.11 9.56
CA PRO A 109 -10.67 -2.92 10.69
C PRO A 109 -11.79 -3.74 11.34
N LEU A 110 -13.01 -3.20 11.43
CA LEU A 110 -14.17 -3.92 11.95
C LEU A 110 -14.57 -5.10 11.05
N GLN A 111 -14.56 -4.92 9.74
CA GLN A 111 -14.85 -6.03 8.81
C GLN A 111 -13.77 -7.12 8.89
N ILE A 112 -12.50 -6.75 9.03
CA ILE A 112 -11.42 -7.73 9.18
C ILE A 112 -11.57 -8.53 10.49
N ARG A 113 -12.00 -7.88 11.58
CA ARG A 113 -12.35 -8.56 12.84
C ARG A 113 -13.43 -9.62 12.61
N ASP A 114 -14.49 -9.25 11.90
CA ASP A 114 -15.65 -10.10 11.70
C ASP A 114 -15.34 -11.31 10.79
N LEU A 115 -14.40 -11.15 9.85
CA LEU A 115 -13.88 -12.27 9.04
C LEU A 115 -13.14 -13.29 9.90
N ARG A 116 -12.40 -12.86 10.93
CA ARG A 116 -11.72 -13.77 11.87
C ARG A 116 -12.71 -14.57 12.72
N SER A 117 -13.82 -13.96 13.17
CA SER A 117 -14.79 -14.66 14.01
C SER A 117 -15.60 -15.74 13.29
N ASN A 118 -15.56 -15.76 11.95
CA ASN A 118 -16.31 -16.69 11.11
C ASN A 118 -15.46 -17.84 10.53
N SER A 119 -14.18 -17.96 10.91
CA SER A 119 -13.28 -19.10 10.59
C SER A 119 -12.97 -19.92 11.84
#